data_AF-A0A4U1CSL1-F1
#
_entry.id   AF-A0A4U1CSL1-F1
#
_cell.length_a   1.000
_cell.length_b   1.000
_cell.length_c   1.000
_cell.angle_alpha   90.00
_cell.angle_beta   90.00
_cell.angle_gamma   90.00
#
_symmetry.space_group_name_H-M   'P 1'
#
loop_
_entity.id
_entity.type
_entity.pdbx_description
1 polymer ?
#
loop_
_entity_poly.entity_id
_entity_poly.type
_entity_poly.pdbx_seq_one_letter_code
_entity_poly.pdbx_strand_id
1 'polypeptide(L)'
;MKKKPTSILDDNRISLAEAMDRTNFWREAIKPLFDDHDAILPKGFYIPFEDIKALSDLYPEAIGARAYFTLHKPGFKKGEGISAVLVPVRVDDKGICKDIIEPSATSDVEDSSIYDFTKPCPHCCDPESDLF
;
A
#
# COMPACT_ATOMS: atom_id res chain seq x y z
N MET A 1 -20.27 -11.73 -25.54
CA MET A 1 -19.40 -11.48 -24.37
C MET A 1 -20.01 -12.19 -23.17
N LYS A 2 -19.27 -13.08 -22.50
CA LYS A 2 -19.75 -13.71 -21.25
C LYS A 2 -19.69 -12.67 -20.13
N LYS A 3 -20.82 -12.39 -19.48
CA LYS A 3 -20.89 -11.49 -18.32
C LYS A 3 -20.02 -12.10 -17.21
N LYS A 4 -18.99 -11.36 -16.78
CA LYS A 4 -18.14 -11.76 -15.66
C LYS A 4 -19.04 -11.85 -14.41
N PRO A 5 -18.91 -12.88 -13.55
CA PRO A 5 -19.75 -13.01 -12.37
C PRO A 5 -19.56 -11.79 -11.46
N THR A 6 -20.67 -11.32 -10.89
CA THR A 6 -20.68 -10.18 -9.97
C THR A 6 -19.81 -10.51 -8.76
N SER A 7 -18.86 -9.63 -8.47
CA SER A 7 -17.90 -9.77 -7.38
C SER A 7 -18.13 -8.67 -6.35
N ILE A 8 -17.85 -8.93 -5.07
CA ILE A 8 -17.78 -7.88 -4.03
C ILE A 8 -16.80 -6.74 -4.40
N LEU A 9 -15.89 -7.01 -5.35
CA LEU A 9 -14.99 -6.02 -5.90
C LEU A 9 -15.70 -5.00 -6.79
N ASP A 10 -16.87 -5.33 -7.37
CA ASP A 10 -17.55 -4.45 -8.32
C ASP A 10 -18.05 -3.15 -7.65
N ASP A 11 -18.44 -3.22 -6.37
CA ASP A 11 -18.85 -2.04 -5.58
C ASP A 11 -17.68 -1.12 -5.21
N ASN A 12 -16.44 -1.62 -5.33
CA ASN A 12 -15.22 -0.89 -5.02
C ASN A 12 -14.49 -0.37 -6.27
N ARG A 13 -15.03 -0.58 -7.47
CA ARG A 13 -14.41 -0.10 -8.70
C ARG A 13 -14.70 1.38 -8.93
N ILE A 14 -13.66 2.11 -9.26
CA ILE A 14 -13.75 3.45 -9.84
C ILE A 14 -13.49 3.40 -11.34
N SER A 15 -13.93 4.42 -12.07
CA SER A 15 -13.62 4.54 -13.49
C SER A 15 -12.12 4.83 -13.72
N LEU A 16 -11.60 4.50 -14.92
CA LEU A 16 -10.22 4.85 -15.28
C LEU A 16 -9.99 6.36 -15.20
N ALA A 17 -10.92 7.17 -15.70
CA ALA A 17 -10.85 8.63 -15.64
C ALA A 17 -10.73 9.12 -14.19
N GLU A 18 -11.56 8.59 -13.29
CA GLU A 18 -11.49 8.93 -11.87
C GLU A 18 -10.17 8.49 -11.22
N ALA A 19 -9.66 7.32 -11.57
CA ALA A 19 -8.36 6.85 -11.08
C ALA A 19 -7.23 7.80 -11.52
N MET A 20 -7.20 8.17 -12.81
CA MET A 20 -6.23 9.11 -13.38
C MET A 20 -6.30 10.48 -12.69
N ASP A 21 -7.51 11.03 -12.52
CA ASP A 21 -7.73 12.30 -11.83
C ASP A 21 -7.20 12.27 -10.40
N ARG A 22 -7.53 11.22 -9.63
CA ARG A 22 -7.05 11.06 -8.25
C ARG A 22 -5.52 10.95 -8.18
N THR A 23 -4.89 10.21 -9.09
CA THR A 23 -3.42 10.11 -9.13
C THR A 23 -2.76 11.43 -9.55
N ASN A 24 -3.38 12.20 -10.45
CA ASN A 24 -2.91 13.54 -10.82
C ASN A 24 -3.00 14.50 -9.63
N PHE A 25 -4.13 14.52 -8.91
CA PHE A 25 -4.30 15.38 -7.73
C PHE A 25 -3.24 15.09 -6.66
N TRP A 26 -2.93 13.81 -6.42
CA TRP A 26 -1.85 13.42 -5.52
C TRP A 26 -0.50 13.97 -5.99
N ARG A 27 -0.11 13.70 -7.25
CA ARG A 27 1.17 14.15 -7.82
C ARG A 27 1.33 15.66 -7.68
N GLU A 28 0.36 16.44 -8.13
CA GLU A 28 0.40 17.90 -8.06
C GLU A 28 0.51 18.41 -6.61
N ALA A 29 -0.17 17.76 -5.66
CA ALA A 29 -0.11 18.17 -4.26
C ALA A 29 1.25 17.91 -3.60
N ILE A 30 1.93 16.81 -3.96
CA ILE A 30 3.22 16.45 -3.35
C ILE A 30 4.42 16.96 -4.12
N LYS A 31 4.28 17.28 -5.41
CA LYS A 31 5.35 17.72 -6.31
C LYS A 31 6.24 18.85 -5.76
N PRO A 32 5.72 19.87 -5.05
CA PRO A 32 6.55 20.90 -4.43
C PRO A 32 7.50 20.37 -3.33
N LEU A 33 7.20 19.22 -2.72
CA LEU A 33 8.07 18.59 -1.72
C LEU A 33 9.30 17.92 -2.35
N PHE A 34 9.29 17.72 -3.67
CA PHE A 34 10.31 17.01 -4.45
C PHE A 34 11.00 17.92 -5.48
N ASP A 35 11.02 19.25 -5.25
CA ASP A 35 11.58 20.25 -6.18
C ASP A 35 11.05 20.13 -7.62
N ASP A 36 9.77 19.79 -7.78
CA ASP A 36 9.14 19.63 -9.08
C ASP A 36 9.74 18.51 -9.98
N HIS A 37 10.52 17.57 -9.41
CA HIS A 37 11.04 16.41 -10.14
C HIS A 37 10.04 15.24 -10.21
N ASP A 38 9.33 15.14 -11.34
CA ASP A 38 8.30 14.11 -11.58
C ASP A 38 8.84 12.66 -11.52
N ALA A 39 10.13 12.45 -11.82
CA ALA A 39 10.74 11.13 -11.88
C ALA A 39 10.93 10.45 -10.51
N ILE A 40 10.93 11.22 -9.43
CA ILE A 40 11.13 10.72 -8.06
C ILE A 40 9.84 10.76 -7.22
N LEU A 41 8.72 11.17 -7.82
CA LEU A 41 7.45 11.20 -7.12
C LEU A 41 6.96 9.77 -6.84
N PRO A 42 6.54 9.46 -5.60
CA PRO A 42 5.91 8.20 -5.28
C PRO A 42 4.55 8.11 -5.97
N LYS A 43 4.48 7.25 -6.98
CA LYS A 43 3.30 7.04 -7.84
C LYS A 43 2.44 5.86 -7.40
N GLY A 44 3.05 4.87 -6.77
CA GLY A 44 2.36 3.68 -6.30
C GLY A 44 3.31 2.66 -5.67
N PHE A 45 2.70 1.65 -5.07
CA PHE A 45 3.39 0.50 -4.49
C PHE A 45 3.07 -0.75 -5.29
N TYR A 46 4.11 -1.50 -5.65
CA TYR A 46 3.93 -2.84 -6.19
C TYR A 46 3.89 -3.85 -5.04
N ILE A 47 2.76 -4.55 -4.90
CA ILE A 47 2.55 -5.59 -3.89
C ILE A 47 2.16 -6.87 -4.64
N PRO A 48 3.00 -7.91 -4.64
CA PRO A 48 2.67 -9.21 -5.23
C PRO A 48 1.40 -9.81 -4.62
N PHE A 49 0.55 -10.43 -5.44
CA PHE A 49 -0.61 -11.16 -4.93
C PHE A 49 -0.24 -12.34 -4.03
N GLU A 50 0.93 -12.95 -4.27
CA GLU A 50 1.45 -14.03 -3.41
C GLU A 50 1.69 -13.55 -1.98
N ASP A 51 2.22 -12.33 -1.80
CA ASP A 51 2.44 -11.73 -0.49
C ASP A 51 1.11 -11.41 0.21
N ILE A 52 0.13 -10.88 -0.53
CA ILE A 52 -1.23 -10.64 -0.02
C ILE A 52 -1.87 -11.95 0.44
N LYS A 53 -1.71 -13.02 -0.35
CA LYS A 53 -2.25 -14.34 -0.02
C LYS A 53 -1.56 -14.92 1.21
N ALA A 54 -0.23 -14.86 1.28
CA ALA A 54 0.53 -15.33 2.42
C ALA A 54 0.11 -14.61 3.72
N LEU A 55 -0.11 -13.28 3.64
CA LEU A 55 -0.60 -12.51 4.77
C LEU A 55 -2.00 -12.97 5.23
N SER A 56 -2.91 -13.21 4.28
CA SER A 56 -4.25 -13.72 4.56
C SER A 56 -4.24 -15.14 5.14
N ASP A 57 -3.33 -16.00 4.69
CA ASP A 57 -3.19 -17.37 5.17
C ASP A 57 -2.60 -17.42 6.58
N LEU A 58 -1.70 -16.48 6.91
CA LEU A 58 -1.06 -16.38 8.23
C LEU A 58 -1.99 -15.81 9.31
N TYR A 59 -2.90 -14.89 8.94
CA TYR A 59 -3.85 -14.24 9.85
C TYR A 59 -5.32 -14.51 9.43
N PRO A 60 -5.84 -15.73 9.65
CA PRO A 60 -7.18 -16.12 9.20
C PRO A 60 -8.33 -15.33 9.87
N GLU A 61 -8.07 -14.70 11.01
CA GLU A 61 -9.00 -13.79 11.70
C GLU A 61 -8.99 -12.36 11.16
N ALA A 62 -8.03 -12.02 10.31
CA ALA A 62 -7.95 -10.69 9.71
C ALA A 62 -9.06 -10.50 8.67
N ILE A 63 -9.66 -9.31 8.68
CA ILE A 63 -10.67 -8.87 7.70
C ILE A 63 -10.07 -8.05 6.56
N GLY A 64 -8.76 -7.80 6.60
CA GLY A 64 -8.02 -7.03 5.62
C GLY A 64 -6.63 -6.64 6.12
N ALA A 65 -5.96 -5.77 5.37
CA ALA A 65 -4.67 -5.18 5.75
C ALA A 65 -4.73 -3.66 5.66
N ARG A 66 -4.01 -2.97 6.54
CA ARG A 66 -3.82 -1.53 6.53
C ARG A 66 -2.42 -1.22 6.02
N ALA A 67 -2.32 -0.30 5.05
CA ALA A 67 -1.05 0.23 4.60
C ALA A 67 -0.70 1.53 5.35
N TYR A 68 0.47 1.59 5.96
CA TYR A 68 1.03 2.79 6.56
C TYR A 68 2.13 3.36 5.67
N PHE A 69 2.09 4.66 5.38
CA PHE A 69 3.20 5.34 4.71
C PHE A 69 4.42 5.41 5.63
N THR A 70 5.59 5.05 5.11
CA THR A 70 6.84 5.00 5.85
C THR A 70 7.98 5.70 5.12
N LEU A 71 8.98 6.10 5.92
CA LEU A 71 10.29 6.54 5.45
C LEU A 71 11.33 5.64 6.11
N HIS A 72 12.32 5.20 5.35
CA HIS A 72 13.41 4.37 5.91
C HIS A 72 14.33 5.15 6.86
N LYS A 73 14.27 6.49 6.84
CA LYS A 73 15.07 7.37 7.71
C LYS A 73 14.24 8.55 8.21
N PRO A 74 14.55 9.09 9.40
CA PRO A 74 13.93 10.32 9.89
C PRO A 74 14.19 11.51 8.96
N GLY A 75 13.15 12.30 8.74
CA GLY A 75 13.18 13.47 7.85
C GLY A 75 13.04 13.06 6.39
N PHE A 76 12.10 13.69 5.70
CA PHE A 76 11.93 13.50 4.27
C PHE A 76 13.16 14.07 3.54
N LYS A 77 13.93 13.20 2.87
CA LYS A 77 15.08 13.61 2.06
C LYS A 77 14.73 13.51 0.58
N LYS A 78 15.18 14.52 -0.17
CA LYS A 78 15.02 14.60 -1.62
C LYS A 78 15.58 13.33 -2.29
N GLY A 79 14.76 12.70 -3.13
CA GLY A 79 15.11 11.47 -3.83
C GLY A 79 15.02 10.19 -2.98
N GLU A 80 14.69 10.26 -1.69
CA GLU A 80 14.31 9.08 -0.92
C GLU A 80 12.82 8.78 -1.17
N GLY A 81 12.53 7.54 -1.56
CA GLY A 81 11.16 7.10 -1.84
C GLY A 81 10.34 6.97 -0.56
N ILE A 82 9.03 7.25 -0.68
CA ILE A 82 8.06 6.81 0.32
C ILE A 82 7.90 5.29 0.15
N SER A 83 7.89 4.56 1.26
CA SER A 83 7.53 3.14 1.32
C SER A 83 6.19 2.96 2.02
N ALA A 84 5.68 1.73 2.05
CA ALA A 84 4.55 1.40 2.89
C ALA A 84 4.74 0.05 3.57
N VAL A 85 4.24 -0.07 4.79
CA VAL A 85 4.16 -1.34 5.50
C VAL A 85 2.70 -1.77 5.63
N LEU A 86 2.43 -3.05 5.43
CA LEU A 86 1.13 -3.66 5.64
C LEU A 86 1.01 -4.27 7.03
N VAL A 87 -0.12 -4.06 7.67
CA VAL A 87 -0.47 -4.65 8.97
C VAL A 87 -1.84 -5.31 8.87
N PRO A 88 -2.00 -6.60 9.26
CA PRO A 88 -3.30 -7.25 9.30
C PRO A 88 -4.27 -6.52 10.24
N VAL A 89 -5.55 -6.50 9.88
CA VAL A 89 -6.60 -5.81 10.65
C VAL A 89 -7.67 -6.81 11.03
N ARG A 90 -8.03 -6.85 12.31
CA ARG A 90 -9.20 -7.58 12.82
C ARG A 90 -10.27 -6.61 13.30
N VAL A 91 -11.47 -7.12 13.52
CA VAL A 91 -12.54 -6.38 14.21
C VAL A 91 -12.57 -6.84 15.66
N ASP A 92 -12.53 -5.91 16.61
CA ASP A 92 -12.71 -6.26 18.02
C ASP A 92 -14.18 -6.44 18.39
N ASP A 93 -14.44 -6.86 19.64
CA ASP A 93 -15.80 -7.12 20.15
C ASP A 93 -16.73 -5.90 20.10
N LYS A 94 -16.20 -4.69 19.86
CA LYS A 94 -16.94 -3.43 19.74
C LYS A 94 -17.18 -3.01 18.29
N GLY A 95 -16.78 -3.83 17.33
CA GLY A 95 -16.87 -3.49 15.90
C GLY A 95 -15.75 -2.56 15.42
N ILE A 96 -14.70 -2.34 16.22
CA ILE A 96 -13.61 -1.43 15.86
C ILE A 96 -12.52 -2.21 15.11
N CYS A 97 -12.16 -1.73 13.93
CA CYS A 97 -11.01 -2.24 13.17
C CYS A 97 -9.71 -1.93 13.91
N LYS A 98 -9.05 -2.98 14.42
CA LYS A 98 -7.77 -2.91 15.13
C LYS A 98 -6.69 -3.66 14.40
N ASP A 99 -5.51 -3.07 14.40
CA ASP A 99 -4.32 -3.71 13.86
C ASP A 99 -3.92 -4.89 14.75
N ILE A 100 -3.59 -6.01 14.13
CA ILE A 100 -3.00 -7.17 14.80
C ILE A 100 -1.52 -6.84 14.88
N ILE A 101 -1.05 -6.41 16.06
CA ILE A 101 0.36 -6.18 16.36
C ILE A 101 0.76 -7.19 17.41
N GLU A 102 1.55 -8.18 17.02
CA GLU A 102 2.11 -9.15 17.96
C GLU A 102 3.28 -8.50 18.71
N PRO A 103 3.24 -8.41 20.05
CA PRO A 103 4.34 -7.89 20.83
C PRO A 103 5.48 -8.91 20.81
N SER A 104 6.61 -8.57 20.18
CA SER A 104 7.78 -9.43 20.21
C SER A 104 8.28 -9.57 21.65
N ALA A 105 8.48 -10.81 22.11
CA ALA A 105 8.98 -11.08 23.46
C ALA A 105 10.47 -10.69 23.60
N THR A 106 11.14 -10.36 22.49
CA THR A 106 12.52 -9.89 22.43
C THR A 106 12.61 -8.75 21.42
N SER A 107 13.41 -7.74 21.70
CA SER A 107 13.56 -6.51 20.90
C SER A 107 14.19 -6.70 19.51
N ASP A 108 14.28 -7.93 19.02
CA ASP A 108 14.96 -8.28 17.77
C ASP A 108 13.94 -8.85 16.80
N VAL A 109 13.41 -7.99 15.92
CA VAL A 109 12.94 -8.16 14.51
C VAL A 109 12.11 -9.41 14.09
N GLU A 110 11.97 -10.48 14.87
CA GLU A 110 11.45 -11.77 14.38
C GLU A 110 9.96 -12.01 14.62
N ASP A 111 9.26 -11.20 15.43
CA ASP A 111 7.84 -11.46 15.79
C ASP A 111 6.89 -10.28 15.49
N SER A 112 7.27 -9.28 14.68
CA SER A 112 6.33 -8.19 14.35
C SER A 112 5.43 -8.56 13.16
N SER A 113 4.13 -8.35 13.29
CA SER A 113 3.12 -8.51 12.22
C SER A 113 3.06 -7.29 11.28
N ILE A 114 4.17 -6.59 11.11
CA ILE A 114 4.33 -5.42 10.23
C ILE A 114 5.21 -5.85 9.05
N TYR A 115 4.66 -5.79 7.84
CA TYR A 115 5.31 -6.33 6.64
C TYR A 115 5.63 -5.22 5.65
N ASP A 116 6.90 -5.07 5.28
CA ASP A 116 7.29 -4.23 4.14
C ASP A 116 7.27 -5.05 2.86
N PHE A 117 6.14 -5.02 2.14
CA PHE A 117 6.05 -5.61 0.79
C PHE A 117 6.44 -4.61 -0.30
N THR A 118 6.80 -3.39 0.07
CA THR A 118 7.13 -2.37 -0.91
C THR A 118 8.54 -2.60 -1.42
N LYS A 119 8.64 -3.21 -2.60
CA LYS A 119 9.86 -3.11 -3.38
C LYS A 119 10.01 -1.64 -3.78
N PRO A 120 11.21 -1.06 -3.69
CA PRO A 120 11.41 0.32 -4.14
C PRO A 120 10.93 0.41 -5.60
N CYS A 121 10.07 1.38 -5.91
CA CYS A 121 9.68 1.72 -7.28
C CYS A 121 10.77 2.58 -7.94
N PRO A 122 11.93 1.98 -8.27
CA PRO A 122 12.60 2.36 -9.51
C PRO A 122 12.94 1.18 -10.45
N HIS A 123 12.72 -0.08 -10.05
CA HIS A 123 12.98 -1.23 -10.94
C HIS A 123 11.74 -1.86 -11.60
N CYS A 124 10.55 -1.69 -11.01
CA CYS A 124 9.30 -2.27 -11.51
C CYS A 124 8.15 -1.24 -11.59
N CYS A 125 8.45 0.00 -11.97
CA CYS A 125 7.39 0.93 -12.33
C CYS A 125 6.99 0.71 -13.79
N ASP A 126 5.71 0.83 -14.11
CA ASP A 126 5.21 0.76 -15.48
C ASP A 126 5.06 2.18 -16.05
N PRO A 127 6.05 2.69 -16.81
CA PRO A 127 5.99 4.04 -17.36
C PRO A 127 4.94 4.20 -18.47
N GLU A 128 4.38 3.10 -18.99
CA GLU A 128 3.34 3.10 -20.01
C GLU A 128 1.92 3.08 -19.40
N SER A 129 1.80 2.94 -18.08
CA SER A 129 0.51 2.95 -17.38
C SER A 129 -0.16 4.32 -17.45
N ASP A 130 -1.47 4.35 -17.69
CA ASP A 130 -2.30 5.56 -17.64
C ASP A 130 -2.26 6.27 -16.27
N LEU A 131 -1.82 5.56 -15.23
CA LEU A 131 -1.70 6.07 -13.86
C LEU A 131 -0.28 6.53 -13.50
N PHE A 132 0.72 6.31 -14.37
CA PHE A 132 2.11 6.71 -14.12
C PHE A 132 2.30 8.24 -14.11
#